data_AF-A0A6H9HFL3-F1
#
_entry.id   AF-A0A6H9HFL3-F1
#
_cell.length_a   1.000
_cell.length_b   1.000
_cell.length_c   1.000
_cell.angle_alpha   90.00
_cell.angle_beta   90.00
_cell.angle_gamma   90.00
#
_symmetry.space_group_name_H-M   'P 1'
#
loop_
_entity.id
_entity.type
_entity.pdbx_description
1 polymer ?
#
loop_
_entity_poly.entity_id
_entity_poly.type
_entity_poly.pdbx_seq_one_letter_code
_entity_poly.pdbx_strand_id
1 'polypeptide(L)' 'MPRLKPATPRSKQQIDDALKLMRRARALLREAGASKAAGRLHSAINSAEGARRHCERRPVVQNMATWLSEAE' A
#
# COMPACT_ATOMS: atom_id res chain seq x y z
N MET A 1 18.68 13.74 -2.17
CA MET A 1 17.40 13.00 -2.19
C MET A 1 17.70 11.52 -2.04
N PRO A 2 17.19 10.82 -1.01
CA PRO A 2 17.38 9.37 -0.89
C PRO A 2 16.78 8.66 -2.11
N ARG A 3 17.46 7.64 -2.64
CA ARG A 3 16.91 6.79 -3.70
C ARG A 3 15.67 6.10 -3.14
N LEU A 4 14.51 6.37 -3.74
CA LEU A 4 13.27 5.68 -3.40
C LEU A 4 13.45 4.19 -3.68
N LYS A 5 13.24 3.35 -2.66
CA LYS A 5 13.28 1.89 -2.83
C LYS A 5 12.26 1.49 -3.89
N PRO A 6 12.62 0.59 -4.83
CA PRO A 6 11.67 0.14 -5.83
C PRO A 6 10.49 -0.56 -5.16
N ALA A 7 9.28 -0.26 -5.63
CA ALA A 7 8.08 -0.97 -5.19
C ALA A 7 8.13 -2.42 -5.66
N THR A 8 7.81 -3.35 -4.77
CA THR A 8 7.77 -4.80 -5.04
C THR A 8 6.36 -5.33 -4.85
N PRO A 9 6.02 -6.54 -5.35
CA PRO A 9 4.74 -7.19 -5.04
C PRO A 9 4.51 -7.34 -3.52
N ARG A 10 5.57 -7.62 -2.76
CA ARG A 10 5.53 -7.66 -1.29
C ARG A 10 5.17 -6.29 -0.70
N SER A 11 5.72 -5.21 -1.24
CA SER A 11 5.36 -3.85 -0.82
C SER A 11 3.88 -3.54 -1.06
N LYS A 12 3.33 -3.99 -2.20
CA LYS A 12 1.89 -3.86 -2.48
C LYS A 12 1.05 -4.59 -1.42
N GLN A 13 1.36 -5.85 -1.16
CA GLN A 13 0.65 -6.66 -0.16
C GLN A 13 0.67 -6.00 1.23
N GLN A 14 1.83 -5.51 1.67
CA GLN A 14 1.98 -4.82 2.94
C GLN A 14 1.12 -3.54 3.01
N ILE A 15 1.05 -2.78 1.91
CA ILE A 15 0.21 -1.57 1.82
C ILE A 15 -1.27 -1.94 1.87
N ASP A 16 -1.68 -3.00 1.17
CA ASP A 16 -3.07 -3.47 1.17
C ASP A 16 -3.55 -3.91 2.56
N ASP A 17 -2.70 -4.62 3.30
CA ASP A 17 -3.02 -5.05 4.65
C ASP A 17 -3.06 -3.87 5.64
N ALA A 18 -2.13 -2.91 5.51
CA ALA A 18 -2.18 -1.67 6.27
C ALA A 18 -3.47 -0.87 6.00
N LEU A 19 -3.88 -0.74 4.73
CA LEU A 19 -5.11 -0.03 4.36
C LEU A 19 -6.36 -0.64 4.99
N LYS A 20 -6.46 -1.98 5.06
CA LYS A 20 -7.57 -2.66 5.73
C LYS A 20 -7.64 -2.28 7.22
N LEU A 21 -6.50 -2.35 7.92
CA LEU A 21 -6.41 -2.03 9.34
C LEU A 21 -6.70 -0.55 9.61
N MET A 22 -6.16 0.35 8.80
CA MET A 22 -6.38 1.79 8.93
C MET A 22 -7.85 2.17 8.72
N ARG A 23 -8.54 1.56 7.75
CA ARG A 23 -9.98 1.80 7.54
C ARG A 23 -10.81 1.34 8.73
N ARG A 24 -10.50 0.17 9.30
CA ARG A 24 -11.16 -0.33 10.51
C ARG A 24 -10.90 0.58 11.71
N ALA A 25 -9.64 0.95 11.96
CA ALA A 25 -9.29 1.86 13.03
C ALA A 25 -9.97 3.23 12.88
N ARG A 26 -10.10 3.74 11.66
CA ARG A 26 -10.81 5.01 11.41
C ARG A 26 -12.30 4.93 11.75
N ALA A 27 -12.95 3.81 11.46
CA ALA A 27 -14.36 3.60 11.84
C ALA A 27 -14.52 3.63 13.37
N LEU A 28 -13.70 2.87 14.09
CA LEU A 28 -13.70 2.84 15.56
C LEU A 28 -13.43 4.22 16.17
N LEU A 29 -12.49 5.00 15.61
CA LEU A 29 -12.22 6.36 16.08
C LEU A 29 -13.39 7.32 15.84
N ARG A 30 -14.19 7.12 14.79
CA ARG A 30 -15.40 7.92 14.55
C ARG A 30 -16.49 7.56 15.56
N GLU A 31 -16.70 6.28 15.80
CA GLU A 31 -17.67 5.77 16.78
C GLU A 31 -17.33 6.23 18.20
N ALA A 32 -16.06 6.26 18.55
CA ALA A 32 -15.57 6.77 19.83
C ALA A 32 -15.59 8.30 19.96
N GLY A 33 -16.07 9.05 18.95
CA GLY A 33 -16.08 10.52 18.97
C GLY A 33 -14.71 11.19 18.79
N ALA A 34 -13.64 10.42 18.52
CA ALA A 34 -12.28 10.90 18.32
C ALA A 34 -12.06 11.48 16.89
N SER A 35 -12.85 12.48 16.52
CA SER A 35 -12.92 13.06 15.17
C SER A 35 -11.58 13.54 14.61
N LYS A 36 -10.76 14.21 15.45
CA LYS A 36 -9.42 14.69 15.06
C LYS A 36 -8.47 13.54 14.71
N ALA A 37 -8.52 12.44 15.46
CA ALA A 37 -7.72 11.25 15.19
C ALA A 37 -8.18 10.54 13.91
N ALA A 38 -9.50 10.40 13.73
CA ALA A 38 -10.08 9.85 12.50
C ALA A 38 -9.72 10.69 11.26
N GLY A 39 -9.64 12.01 11.39
CA GLY A 39 -9.18 12.93 10.34
C GLY A 39 -7.72 12.70 9.95
N ARG A 40 -6.81 12.60 10.93
CA ARG A 40 -5.40 12.26 10.67
C ARG A 40 -5.25 10.92 9.96
N LEU A 41 -6.04 9.94 10.38
CA LEU A 41 -6.02 8.61 9.77
C LEU A 41 -6.57 8.64 8.34
N HIS A 42 -7.54 9.50 8.03
CA HIS A 42 -8.00 9.73 6.66
C HIS A 42 -6.88 10.24 5.75
N SER A 43 -6.11 11.23 6.18
CA SER A 43 -4.95 11.73 5.41
C SER A 43 -3.90 10.64 5.20
N ALA A 44 -3.65 9.82 6.21
CA ALA A 44 -2.72 8.69 6.11
C ALA A 44 -3.22 7.62 5.12
N ILE A 45 -4.53 7.33 5.09
CA ILE A 45 -5.14 6.41 4.10
C ILE A 45 -4.90 6.95 2.68
N ASN A 46 -5.18 8.23 2.42
CA ASN A 46 -4.98 8.83 1.09
C ASN A 46 -3.51 8.75 0.64
N SER A 47 -2.57 8.93 1.57
CA SER A 47 -1.14 8.77 1.32
C SER A 47 -0.78 7.32 0.96
N ALA A 48 -1.25 6.35 1.74
CA ALA A 48 -1.03 4.93 1.48
C ALA A 48 -1.67 4.46 0.15
N GLU A 49 -2.83 4.98 -0.22
CA GLU A 49 -3.45 4.72 -1.54
C GLU A 49 -2.62 5.29 -2.70
N GLY A 50 -1.96 6.43 -2.50
CA GLY A 50 -0.95 6.94 -3.43
C GLY A 50 0.21 5.97 -3.63
N ALA A 51 0.74 5.42 -2.53
CA ALA A 51 1.80 4.41 -2.58
C ALA A 51 1.34 3.11 -3.24
N ARG A 52 0.09 2.66 -3.00
CA ARG A 52 -0.49 1.48 -3.67
C ARG A 52 -0.56 1.67 -5.18
N ARG A 53 -1.08 2.83 -5.64
CA ARG A 53 -1.13 3.20 -7.07
C ARG A 53 0.26 3.24 -7.69
N HIS A 54 1.27 3.67 -6.95
CA HIS A 54 2.66 3.61 -7.40
C HIS A 54 3.14 2.17 -7.63
N CYS A 55 2.72 1.22 -6.78
CA CYS A 55 3.02 -0.20 -6.95
C CYS A 55 2.28 -0.81 -8.16
N GLU A 56 1.06 -0.38 -8.46
CA GLU A 56 0.24 -0.86 -9.59
C GLU A 56 0.73 -0.35 -10.95
N ARG A 57 1.24 0.88 -11.03
CA ARG A 57 1.73 1.48 -12.29
C ARG A 57 3.08 0.96 -12.77
N ARG A 58 3.78 0.16 -11.97
CA ARG A 58 5.01 -0.47 -12.42
C ARG A 58 4.67 -1.81 -13.06
N PRO A 59 5.16 -2.10 -14.29
CA PRO A 59 5.06 -3.44 -14.81
C PRO A 59 5.71 -4.34 -13.77
N VAL A 60 4.96 -5.36 -13.35
CA VAL A 60 5.53 -6.51 -12.68
C VAL A 60 6.51 -7.07 -13.69
N VAL A 61 7.78 -6.66 -13.61
CA VAL A 61 8.87 -7.54 -14.01
C VAL A 61 8.76 -8.72 -13.06
N GLN A 62 7.84 -9.62 -13.42
CA GLN A 62 7.85 -10.99 -12.98
C GLN A 62 9.23 -11.43 -13.38
N ASN A 63 10.02 -11.69 -12.35
CA ASN A 63 11.37 -12.21 -12.37
C ASN A 63 11.78 -12.72 -13.77
N MET A 64 12.83 -12.17 -14.38
CA MET A 64 13.41 -12.71 -15.63
C MET A 64 13.67 -14.23 -15.52
N ALA A 65 13.83 -14.74 -14.29
CA ALA A 65 13.95 -16.16 -13.97
C ALA A 65 12.70 -17.00 -14.27
N THR A 66 11.49 -16.43 -14.27
CA THR A 66 10.25 -17.16 -14.61
C THR A 66 10.12 -17.32 -16.12
N TRP A 67 10.46 -16.29 -16.89
CA TRP A 67 10.48 -16.33 -18.36
C TRP A 67 11.54 -17.28 -18.94
N LEU A 68 12.67 -17.47 -18.25
CA LEU A 68 13.71 -18.42 -18.67
C LEU A 68 13.35 -19.88 -18.34
N SER A 69 12.46 -20.13 -17.39
CA SER A 69 12.08 -21.49 -16.96
C SER A 69 10.92 -22.08 -17.77
N GLU A 70 10.20 -21.27 -18.55
CA GLU A 70 9.14 -21.72 -19.48
C GLU A 70 9.65 -21.86 -20.93
N ALA A 71 10.93 -21.57 -21.17
CA ALA A 71 11.58 -21.65 -22.48
C ALA A 71 12.48 -22.89 -22.65
N GLU A 72 12.39 -23.85 -21.71
CA GLU A 72 13.11 -25.13 -21.68
C GLU A 72 12.12 -26.29 -21.87
#